data_AF-A0A3S0MLC4-F1
#
_entry.id   AF-A0A3S0MLC4-F1
#
_cell.length_a   1.000
_cell.length_b   1.000
_cell.length_c   1.000
_cell.angle_alpha   90.00
_cell.angle_beta   90.00
_cell.angle_gamma   90.00
#
_symmetry.space_group_name_H-M   'P 1'
#
loop_
_entity.id
_entity.type
_entity.pdbx_description
1 polymer ?
#
loop_
_entity_poly.entity_id
_entity_poly.type
_entity_poly.pdbx_seq_one_letter_code
_entity_poly.pdbx_strand_id
1 'polypeptide(L)'
;MIRIALRYGGVWLLLLFLLGASAATAYLDLQGKGPLLHLGVAALQVLLVWLLFMDLRRASGLVRLSAVAGLLWLAIMFMLAFSDYATRGWNEAPTGYPDKIAAS
;
A
#
# COMPACT_ATOMS: atom_id res chain seq x y z
N MET A 1 30.48 -12.82 16.61
CA MET A 1 30.24 -11.92 15.45
C MET A 1 29.47 -12.62 14.32
N ILE A 2 29.85 -13.85 13.92
CA ILE A 2 29.17 -14.65 12.88
C ILE A 2 27.65 -14.86 13.07
N ARG A 3 27.18 -15.11 14.30
CA ARG A 3 25.73 -15.30 14.57
C ARG A 3 24.86 -14.06 14.33
N ILE A 4 25.47 -12.87 14.41
CA ILE A 4 24.79 -11.59 14.15
C ILE A 4 24.75 -11.32 12.64
N ALA A 5 25.86 -11.57 11.94
CA ALA A 5 25.93 -11.47 10.48
C ALA A 5 24.96 -12.44 9.78
N LEU A 6 24.83 -13.67 10.30
CA LEU A 6 23.85 -14.65 9.80
C LEU A 6 22.39 -14.18 9.96
N ARG A 7 22.07 -13.47 11.05
CA ARG A 7 20.73 -12.90 11.28
C ARG A 7 20.45 -11.77 10.28
N TYR A 8 21.38 -10.84 10.11
CA TYR A 8 21.21 -9.74 9.16
C TYR A 8 21.16 -10.23 7.70
N GLY A 9 21.99 -11.22 7.34
CA GLY A 9 21.98 -11.84 6.02
C GLY A 9 20.67 -12.58 5.71
N GLY A 10 20.11 -13.31 6.68
CA GLY A 10 18.81 -13.97 6.52
C GLY A 10 17.65 -13.00 6.35
N VAL A 11 17.66 -11.89 7.10
CA VAL A 11 16.65 -10.83 6.98
C VAL A 11 16.78 -10.09 5.64
N TRP A 12 18.00 -9.85 5.17
CA TRP A 12 18.26 -9.25 3.86
C TRP A 12 17.76 -10.15 2.71
N LEU A 13 18.02 -11.46 2.76
CA LEU A 13 17.49 -12.41 1.79
C LEU A 13 15.96 -12.49 1.81
N LEU A 14 15.35 -12.45 3.01
CA LEU A 14 13.90 -12.43 3.15
C LEU A 14 13.28 -11.18 2.50
N LEU A 15 13.91 -10.01 2.65
CA LEU A 15 13.45 -8.80 1.96
C LEU A 15 13.57 -8.89 0.44
N LEU A 16 14.69 -9.41 -0.07
CA LEU A 16 14.87 -9.58 -1.51
C LEU A 16 13.84 -10.56 -2.09
N PHE A 17 13.54 -11.63 -1.37
CA PHE A 17 12.47 -12.56 -1.75
C PHE A 17 11.12 -11.88 -1.78
N LEU A 18 10.79 -11.08 -0.77
CA LEU A 18 9.53 -10.33 -0.69
C LEU A 18 9.41 -9.27 -1.79
N LEU A 19 10.50 -8.58 -2.10
CA LEU A 19 10.60 -7.63 -3.21
C LEU A 19 10.38 -8.34 -4.55
N GLY A 20 11.01 -9.49 -4.75
CA GLY A 20 10.83 -10.33 -5.92
C GLY A 20 9.39 -10.81 -6.06
N ALA A 21 8.75 -11.25 -4.97
CA ALA A 21 7.34 -11.64 -4.96
C ALA A 21 6.42 -10.46 -5.31
N SER A 22 6.69 -9.28 -4.77
CA SER A 22 5.94 -8.05 -5.08
C SER A 22 6.04 -7.69 -6.57
N ALA A 23 7.25 -7.67 -7.11
CA ALA A 23 7.48 -7.44 -8.53
C ALA A 23 6.80 -8.51 -9.39
N ALA A 24 6.91 -9.79 -9.02
CA ALA A 24 6.27 -10.89 -9.74
C ALA A 24 4.74 -10.75 -9.77
N THR A 25 4.12 -10.34 -8.66
CA THR A 25 2.68 -10.08 -8.63
C THR A 25 2.26 -8.93 -9.53
N ALA A 26 3.12 -7.92 -9.73
CA ALA A 26 2.86 -6.81 -10.66
C ALA A 26 2.84 -7.24 -12.14
N TYR A 27 3.55 -8.32 -12.49
CA TYR A 27 3.56 -8.87 -13.86
C TYR A 27 2.54 -9.98 -14.08
N LEU A 28 1.88 -10.47 -13.03
CA LEU A 28 0.74 -11.38 -13.13
C LEU A 28 -0.50 -10.56 -13.45
N ASP A 29 -1.04 -10.74 -14.66
CA ASP A 29 -2.22 -10.03 -15.14
C ASP A 29 -3.48 -10.52 -14.42
N LEU A 30 -3.71 -9.99 -13.22
CA LEU A 30 -4.81 -10.35 -12.34
C LEU A 30 -6.07 -9.60 -12.75
N GLN A 31 -6.73 -10.11 -13.78
CA GLN A 31 -8.00 -9.64 -14.35
C GLN A 31 -8.98 -9.18 -13.24
N GLY A 32 -9.17 -7.86 -13.10
CA GLY A 32 -10.15 -7.21 -12.21
C GLY A 32 -9.87 -7.24 -10.69
N LYS A 33 -9.16 -8.25 -10.17
CA LYS A 33 -8.83 -8.37 -8.73
C LYS A 33 -7.44 -7.85 -8.36
N GLY A 34 -6.65 -7.42 -9.35
CA GLY A 34 -5.29 -6.90 -9.18
C GLY A 34 -5.15 -5.90 -8.02
N PRO A 35 -5.94 -4.81 -7.95
CA PRO A 35 -5.71 -3.74 -6.97
C PRO A 35 -5.72 -4.21 -5.50
N LEU A 36 -6.67 -5.06 -5.11
CA LEU A 36 -6.72 -5.60 -3.73
C LEU A 36 -5.52 -6.52 -3.43
N LEU A 37 -5.11 -7.32 -4.41
CA LEU A 37 -3.99 -8.25 -4.28
C LEU A 37 -2.65 -7.49 -4.18
N HIS A 38 -2.42 -6.49 -5.03
CA HIS A 38 -1.22 -5.63 -4.93
C HIS A 38 -1.18 -4.88 -3.60
N LEU A 39 -2.31 -4.34 -3.13
CA LEU A 39 -2.38 -3.64 -1.86
C LEU A 39 -2.13 -4.58 -0.67
N GLY A 40 -2.65 -5.82 -0.73
CA GLY A 40 -2.41 -6.84 0.28
C GLY A 40 -0.93 -7.25 0.38
N VAL A 41 -0.26 -7.43 -0.77
CA VAL A 41 1.18 -7.74 -0.81
C VAL A 41 2.02 -6.55 -0.30
N ALA A 42 1.66 -5.32 -0.69
CA ALA A 42 2.30 -4.12 -0.19
C ALA A 42 2.12 -3.95 1.34
N ALA A 43 0.92 -4.20 1.87
CA ALA A 43 0.66 -4.15 3.30
C ALA A 43 1.48 -5.20 4.08
N LEU A 44 1.60 -6.42 3.54
CA LEU A 44 2.41 -7.48 4.14
C LEU A 44 3.91 -7.10 4.17
N GLN A 45 4.42 -6.46 3.11
CA GLN A 45 5.76 -5.89 3.07
C GLN A 45 5.99 -4.86 4.18
N VAL A 46 5.06 -3.90 4.32
CA VAL A 46 5.16 -2.86 5.36
C VAL A 46 5.15 -3.49 6.74
N LEU A 47 4.27 -4.47 7.01
CA LEU A 47 4.18 -5.15 8.31
C LEU A 47 5.49 -5.87 8.66
N LEU A 48 6.09 -6.55 7.68
CA LEU A 48 7.33 -7.29 7.87
C LEU A 48 8.54 -6.37 8.04
N VAL A 49 8.62 -5.26 7.31
CA VAL A 49 9.65 -4.22 7.53
C VAL A 49 9.51 -3.65 8.95
N TRP A 50 8.28 -3.36 9.39
CA TRP A 50 8.02 -2.81 10.72
C TRP A 50 8.44 -3.78 11.84
N LEU A 51 8.14 -5.07 11.68
CA LEU A 51 8.44 -6.11 12.67
C LEU A 51 9.92 -6.54 12.68
N LEU A 52 10.61 -6.51 11.54
CA LEU A 52 11.97 -7.06 11.40
C LEU A 52 13.08 -5.99 11.38
N PHE A 53 12.84 -4.80 10.83
CA PHE A 53 13.89 -3.79 10.64
C PHE A 53 13.87 -2.65 11.64
N MET A 54 12.70 -2.22 12.08
CA MET A 54 12.63 -0.98 12.86
C MET A 54 12.94 -1.16 14.35
N ASP A 55 13.26 -2.39 14.81
CA ASP A 55 13.51 -2.76 16.22
C ASP A 55 12.63 -1.96 17.20
N LEU A 56 11.35 -1.77 16.84
CA LEU A 56 10.40 -0.96 17.62
C LEU A 56 10.21 -1.52 19.03
N ARG A 57 10.57 -2.78 19.22
CA ARG A 57 10.50 -3.47 20.49
C ARG A 57 11.58 -2.99 21.48
N ARG A 58 12.72 -2.48 20.99
CA ARG A 58 13.78 -1.80 21.77
C ARG A 58 13.79 -0.29 21.64
N ALA A 59 13.08 0.26 20.64
CA ALA A 59 12.95 1.69 20.46
C ALA A 59 12.23 2.37 21.66
N SER A 60 12.58 3.63 21.93
CA SER A 60 11.97 4.42 23.00
C SER A 60 10.45 4.57 22.80
N GLY A 61 9.71 4.78 23.90
CA GLY A 61 8.24 4.89 23.86
C GLY A 61 7.73 5.95 22.88
N LEU A 62 8.45 7.08 22.76
CA LEU A 62 8.15 8.14 21.79
C LEU A 62 8.21 7.68 20.33
N VAL A 63 9.20 6.84 19.97
CA VAL A 63 9.34 6.28 18.61
C VAL A 63 8.18 5.33 18.30
N ARG A 64 7.76 4.53 19.28
CA ARG A 64 6.61 3.62 19.11
C ARG A 64 5.31 4.40 18.93
N LEU A 65 5.11 5.45 19.72
CA LEU A 65 3.91 6.27 19.65
C LEU A 65 3.81 7.03 18.31
N SER A 66 4.91 7.60 17.85
CA SER A 66 4.96 8.30 16.55
C SER A 66 4.75 7.35 15.37
N ALA A 67 5.29 6.13 15.43
CA ALA A 67 5.06 5.11 14.40
C ALA A 67 3.58 4.66 14.34
N VAL A 68 2.94 4.45 15.50
CA VAL A 68 1.50 4.16 15.57
C VAL A 68 0.67 5.34 15.08
N ALA A 69 1.04 6.56 15.44
CA ALA A 69 0.35 7.77 14.99
C ALA A 69 0.41 7.93 13.45
N GLY A 70 1.56 7.65 12.84
CA GLY A 70 1.70 7.66 11.38
C GLY A 70 0.81 6.60 10.69
N LEU A 71 0.76 5.38 11.23
CA LEU A 71 -0.13 4.32 10.74
C LEU A 71 -1.61 4.67 10.89
N LEU A 72 -1.99 5.23 12.04
CA LEU A 72 -3.35 5.72 12.28
C LEU A 72 -3.73 6.79 11.26
N TRP A 73 -2.84 7.76 11.04
CA TRP A 73 -3.08 8.84 10.09
C TRP A 73 -3.24 8.33 8.65
N LEU A 74 -2.39 7.39 8.24
CA LEU A 74 -2.49 6.75 6.93
C LEU A 74 -3.81 6.00 6.75
N ALA A 75 -4.27 5.28 7.78
CA ALA A 75 -5.54 4.58 7.75
C ALA A 75 -6.72 5.53 7.57
N ILE A 76 -6.70 6.68 8.26
CA ILE A 76 -7.70 7.75 8.09
C ILE A 76 -7.69 8.27 6.65
N MET A 77 -6.51 8.57 6.10
CA MET A 77 -6.39 9.06 4.72
C MET A 77 -6.95 8.07 3.69
N PHE A 78 -6.65 6.77 3.85
CA PHE A 78 -7.23 5.74 2.98
C PHE A 78 -8.74 5.65 3.11
N MET A 79 -9.26 5.67 4.34
CA MET A 79 -10.70 5.62 4.56
C MET A 79 -11.41 6.81 3.92
N LEU A 80 -10.85 8.01 4.04
CA LEU A 80 -11.37 9.22 3.39
C LEU A 80 -11.32 9.11 1.87
N ALA A 81 -10.19 8.65 1.30
CA ALA A 81 -10.06 8.48 -0.14
C ALA A 81 -11.07 7.47 -0.70
N PHE A 82 -11.22 6.30 -0.07
CA PHE A 82 -12.20 5.31 -0.49
C PHE A 82 -13.64 5.80 -0.32
N SER A 83 -13.93 6.54 0.76
CA SER A 83 -15.22 7.18 0.97
C SER A 83 -15.54 8.19 -0.15
N ASP A 84 -14.56 8.99 -0.58
CA ASP A 84 -14.71 9.93 -1.70
C ASP A 84 -15.04 9.19 -3.00
N TYR A 85 -14.26 8.17 -3.36
CA TYR A 85 -14.54 7.37 -4.56
C TYR A 85 -15.90 6.64 -4.52
N ALA A 86 -16.33 6.17 -3.34
CA ALA A 86 -17.60 5.47 -3.17
C ALA A 86 -18.81 6.41 -3.24
N THR A 87 -18.64 7.69 -2.88
CA THR A 87 -19.72 8.69 -2.91
C THR A 87 -19.76 9.50 -4.20
N ARG A 88 -18.70 9.48 -5.02
CA ARG A 88 -18.75 10.04 -6.38
C ARG A 88 -19.81 9.31 -7.21
N GLY A 89 -20.82 10.05 -7.67
CA GLY A 89 -21.74 9.58 -8.69
C GLY A 89 -21.05 9.60 -10.05
N TRP A 90 -20.79 8.43 -10.63
CA TRP A 90 -20.12 8.28 -11.94
C TRP A 90 -21.02 8.70 -13.13
N ASN A 91 -22.05 9.51 -12.87
CA ASN A 91 -23.15 9.80 -13.79
C ASN A 91 -23.10 11.22 -14.39
N GLU A 92 -22.06 12.00 -14.05
CA GLU A 92 -21.78 13.27 -14.70
C GLU A 92 -21.10 13.02 -16.05
N ALA A 93 -21.79 12.34 -16.96
CA ALA A 93 -21.46 12.45 -18.37
C ALA A 93 -21.49 13.95 -18.71
N PRO A 94 -20.49 14.50 -19.44
CA PRO A 94 -20.55 15.86 -19.91
C PRO A 94 -21.78 16.03 -20.83
N THR A 95 -22.94 16.35 -20.26
CA THR A 95 -24.18 16.66 -21.01
C THR A 95 -24.10 18.04 -21.68
N GLY A 96 -22.88 18.55 -21.83
CA GLY A 96 -22.53 19.77 -22.55
C GLY A 96 -22.00 19.53 -23.95
N TYR A 97 -22.30 18.40 -24.62
CA TYR A 97 -22.22 18.40 -26.08
C TYR A 97 -23.53 19.02 -26.59
N PRO A 98 -23.51 20.25 -27.08
CA PRO A 98 -24.74 20.93 -27.35
C PRO A 98 -25.29 20.40 -28.67
N ASP A 99 -26.53 19.89 -28.63
CA ASP A 99 -27.39 19.51 -29.76
C ASP A 99 -27.71 20.72 -30.68
N LYS A 100 -26.72 21.51 -31.09
CA LYS A 100 -26.88 22.75 -31.89
C LYS A 100 -26.31 22.61 -33.31
N ILE A 101 -25.91 21.41 -33.73
CA ILE A 101 -25.48 21.12 -35.11
C ILE A 101 -26.55 20.31 -35.88
N ALA A 102 -27.62 19.87 -35.22
CA ALA A 102 -28.68 19.05 -35.84
C ALA A 102 -29.92 19.85 -36.29
N ALA A 103 -29.91 21.18 -36.14
CA ALA A 103 -31.08 22.03 -36.40
C ALA A 103 -30.78 23.29 -37.26
N SER A 104 -29.73 23.26 -38.09
CA SER A 104 -29.39 24.34 -39.04
C SER A 104 -29.34 23.85 -40.48
#